data_AF-A0A7J7GDY1-F1
#
_entry.id   AF-A0A7J7GDY1-F1
#
_cell.length_a   1.000
_cell.length_b   1.000
_cell.length_c   1.000
_cell.angle_alpha   90.00
_cell.angle_beta   90.00
_cell.angle_gamma   90.00
#
_symmetry.space_group_name_H-M   'P 1'
#
loop_
_entity.id
_entity.type
_entity.pdbx_description
1 polymer ?
#
loop_
_entity_poly.entity_id
_entity_poly.type
_entity_poly.pdbx_seq_one_letter_code
_entity_poly.pdbx_strand_id
1 'polypeptide(L)'
;MTLHFTKTTTSTTFLPRQVAEKIPFSSKKMPQILDYFSVKPNSMEAKTIKQTIKECEEPGTKGEEKYCATSLESMIDFCCTRLGKSIQAISTEVKK
;
A
#
# COMPACT_ATOMS: atom_id res chain seq x y z
N MET A 1 17.04 -20.97 5.28
CA MET A 1 16.85 -19.56 5.68
C MET A 1 15.71 -19.52 6.67
N THR A 2 15.93 -19.02 7.88
CA THR A 2 14.87 -18.94 8.90
C THR A 2 14.21 -17.57 8.80
N LEU A 3 12.92 -17.54 8.48
CA LEU A 3 12.14 -16.31 8.40
C LEU A 3 11.37 -16.12 9.71
N HIS A 4 11.49 -14.95 10.32
CA HIS A 4 10.78 -14.59 11.54
C HIS A 4 9.60 -13.70 11.21
N PHE A 5 8.38 -14.22 11.40
CA PHE A 5 7.15 -13.48 11.18
C PHE A 5 6.50 -13.07 12.51
N THR A 6 6.04 -11.83 12.60
CA THR A 6 5.28 -11.32 13.73
C THR A 6 3.86 -11.90 13.70
N LYS A 7 3.35 -12.27 14.88
CA LYS A 7 1.96 -12.73 15.01
C LYS A 7 1.00 -11.61 14.65
N THR A 8 0.08 -11.89 13.74
CA THR A 8 -1.00 -10.97 13.36
C THR A 8 -1.92 -10.74 14.56
N THR A 9 -1.99 -9.52 15.08
CA THR A 9 -2.84 -9.16 16.22
C THR A 9 -4.23 -8.66 15.82
N THR A 10 -4.41 -8.32 14.54
CA THR A 10 -5.66 -7.79 13.98
C THR A 10 -5.93 -8.41 12.61
N SER A 11 -7.16 -8.84 12.32
CA SER A 11 -7.52 -9.41 11.01
C SER A 11 -7.87 -8.32 9.99
N THR A 12 -6.93 -7.42 9.72
CA THR A 12 -7.10 -6.43 8.66
C THR A 12 -6.82 -7.10 7.31
N THR A 13 -7.81 -7.06 6.42
CA THR A 13 -7.69 -7.58 5.05
C THR A 13 -7.29 -6.46 4.10
N PHE A 14 -6.60 -6.79 3.01
CA PHE A 14 -6.37 -5.85 1.92
C PHE A 14 -7.68 -5.39 1.31
N LEU A 15 -7.72 -4.14 0.81
CA LEU A 15 -8.83 -3.65 0.03
C LEU A 15 -8.79 -4.30 -1.37
N PRO A 16 -9.93 -4.81 -1.88
CA PRO A 16 -10.01 -5.23 -3.28
C PRO A 16 -9.68 -4.06 -4.21
N ARG A 17 -9.07 -4.35 -5.37
CA ARG A 17 -8.66 -3.32 -6.36
C ARG A 17 -9.76 -2.30 -6.65
N GLN A 18 -10.99 -2.77 -6.88
CA GLN A 18 -12.14 -1.92 -7.19
C GLN A 18 -12.51 -0.92 -6.08
N VAL A 19 -12.20 -1.24 -4.83
CA VAL A 19 -12.40 -0.35 -3.68
C VAL A 19 -11.22 0.62 -3.57
N ALA A 20 -9.99 0.11 -3.72
CA ALA A 20 -8.78 0.93 -3.67
C ALA A 20 -8.76 2.01 -4.76
N GLU A 21 -9.20 1.69 -5.98
CA GLU A 21 -9.24 2.63 -7.11
C GLU A 21 -10.24 3.79 -6.94
N LYS A 22 -11.22 3.64 -6.04
CA LYS A 22 -12.16 4.72 -5.69
C LYS A 22 -11.57 5.74 -4.73
N ILE A 23 -10.52 5.36 -4.00
CA ILE A 23 -9.81 6.27 -3.12
C ILE A 23 -8.94 7.18 -4.01
N PRO A 24 -9.01 8.51 -3.87
CA PRO A 24 -8.24 9.44 -4.69
C PRO A 24 -6.75 9.47 -4.29
N PHE A 25 -6.09 8.31 -4.20
CA PHE A 25 -4.74 8.14 -3.68
C PHE A 25 -3.69 8.76 -4.60
N SER A 26 -3.25 9.98 -4.30
CA SER A 26 -2.08 10.64 -4.89
C SER A 26 -1.73 11.90 -4.11
N SER A 27 -0.45 12.28 -4.06
CA SER A 27 -0.02 13.53 -3.43
C SER A 27 -0.65 14.77 -4.08
N LYS A 28 -1.07 14.65 -5.34
CA LYS A 28 -1.78 15.70 -6.10
C LYS A 28 -3.25 15.86 -5.70
N LYS A 29 -3.81 14.93 -4.91
CA LYS A 29 -5.23 14.86 -4.58
C LYS A 29 -5.51 14.97 -3.07
N MET A 30 -4.60 15.60 -2.32
CA MET A 30 -4.72 15.71 -0.85
C MET A 30 -6.06 16.29 -0.38
N PRO A 31 -6.62 17.36 -0.96
CA PRO A 31 -7.93 17.85 -0.54
C PRO A 31 -9.04 16.81 -0.68
N GLN A 32 -9.07 16.05 -1.78
CA GLN A 32 -10.07 15.01 -2.00
C GLN A 32 -9.88 13.83 -1.03
N ILE A 33 -8.64 13.47 -0.70
CA ILE A 33 -8.36 12.39 0.25
C ILE A 33 -8.85 12.76 1.65
N LEU A 34 -8.54 13.98 2.10
CA LEU A 34 -8.96 14.45 3.42
C LEU A 34 -10.49 14.53 3.54
N ASP A 35 -11.16 15.01 2.48
CA ASP A 35 -12.62 15.02 2.40
C ASP A 35 -13.20 13.59 2.44
N TYR A 36 -12.67 12.69 1.60
CA TYR A 36 -13.10 11.29 1.52
C TYR A 36 -13.04 10.56 2.88
N PHE A 37 -11.98 10.82 3.66
CA PHE A 37 -11.81 10.23 4.99
C PHE A 37 -12.35 11.08 6.13
N SER A 38 -12.99 12.23 5.84
CA SER A 38 -13.48 13.18 6.85
C SER A 38 -12.39 13.63 7.84
N VAL A 39 -11.16 13.81 7.35
CA VAL A 39 -10.00 14.21 8.15
C VAL A 39 -9.84 15.72 8.10
N LYS A 40 -9.71 16.34 9.28
CA LYS A 40 -9.50 17.79 9.39
C LYS A 40 -8.17 18.20 8.74
N PRO A 41 -8.15 19.21 7.85
CA PRO A 41 -6.91 19.75 7.32
C PRO A 41 -5.94 20.21 8.43
N ASN A 42 -4.64 20.05 8.20
CA ASN A 42 -3.55 20.40 9.12
C ASN A 42 -3.50 19.61 10.45
N SER A 43 -4.37 18.61 10.65
CA SER A 43 -4.27 17.71 11.80
C SER A 43 -3.04 16.81 11.72
N MET A 44 -2.71 16.10 12.82
CA MET A 44 -1.63 15.12 12.80
C MET A 44 -1.94 13.98 11.81
N GLU A 45 -3.19 13.53 11.75
CA GLU A 45 -3.68 12.50 10.83
C GLU A 45 -3.51 12.95 9.38
N ALA A 46 -3.87 14.21 9.05
CA ALA A 46 -3.66 14.76 7.71
C ALA A 46 -2.19 14.80 7.31
N LYS A 47 -1.29 15.13 8.26
CA LYS A 47 0.16 15.08 8.03
C LYS A 47 0.66 13.65 7.81
N THR A 48 0.17 12.69 8.59
CA THR A 48 0.49 11.28 8.44
C THR A 48 0.06 10.77 7.06
N ILE A 49 -1.19 11.01 6.65
CA ILE A 49 -1.69 10.62 5.32
C ILE A 49 -0.81 11.22 4.22
N LYS A 50 -0.51 12.52 4.30
CA LYS A 50 0.35 13.20 3.32
C LYS A 50 1.74 12.59 3.25
N GLN A 51 2.33 12.30 4.40
CA GLN A 51 3.67 11.70 4.48
C GLN A 51 3.67 10.28 3.90
N THR A 52 2.70 9.44 4.26
CA THR A 52 2.56 8.08 3.72
C THR A 52 2.44 8.06 2.19
N ILE A 53 1.61 8.95 1.62
CA ILE A 53 1.46 9.02 0.16
C ILE A 53 2.76 9.50 -0.50
N LYS A 54 3.41 10.51 0.08
CA LYS A 54 4.70 11.01 -0.41
C LYS A 54 5.76 9.92 -0.42
N GLU A 55 5.91 9.19 0.69
CA GLU A 55 6.83 8.07 0.80
C GLU A 55 6.50 6.97 -0.21
N CYS A 56 5.22 6.69 -0.45
CA CYS A 56 4.82 5.68 -1.43
C CYS A 56 5.21 6.09 -2.87
N GLU A 57 4.96 7.35 -3.25
CA GLU A 57 5.24 7.90 -4.58
C GLU A 57 6.71 8.30 -4.80
N GLU A 58 7.52 8.41 -3.73
CA GLU A 58 8.94 8.75 -3.84
C GLU A 58 9.71 7.71 -4.67
N PRO A 59 10.67 8.13 -5.51
CA PRO A 59 11.51 7.21 -6.27
C PRO A 59 12.17 6.15 -5.37
N GLY A 60 12.40 4.97 -5.94
CA GLY A 60 13.20 3.94 -5.29
C GLY A 60 14.63 4.41 -5.04
N THR A 61 15.28 3.78 -4.07
CA THR A 61 16.72 3.96 -3.83
C THR A 61 17.55 3.40 -4.98
N LYS A 62 18.86 3.70 -5.01
CA LYS A 62 19.73 3.24 -6.09
C LYS A 62 19.76 1.70 -6.16
N GLY A 63 19.29 1.15 -7.27
CA GLY A 63 19.18 -0.30 -7.49
C GLY A 63 17.85 -0.91 -7.05
N GLU A 64 16.92 -0.09 -6.54
CA GLU A 64 15.57 -0.51 -6.16
C GLU A 64 14.57 -0.12 -7.25
N GLU A 65 13.72 -1.07 -7.63
CA GLU A 65 12.51 -0.81 -8.38
C GLU A 65 11.33 -0.70 -7.44
N LYS A 66 10.75 0.49 -7.35
CA LYS A 66 9.68 0.80 -6.41
C LYS A 66 8.39 1.12 -7.15
N TYR A 67 7.28 0.61 -6.62
CA TYR A 67 5.94 0.87 -7.11
C TYR A 67 4.98 1.12 -5.95
N CYS A 68 4.21 2.19 -6.04
CA CYS A 68 3.21 2.55 -5.05
C CYS A 68 1.91 1.74 -5.30
N ALA A 69 1.87 0.51 -4.79
CA ALA A 69 0.69 -0.36 -4.88
C ALA A 69 -0.40 0.08 -3.89
N THR A 70 -1.64 0.18 -4.37
CA THR A 70 -2.82 0.57 -3.57
C THR A 70 -3.72 -0.62 -3.22
N SER A 71 -3.48 -1.77 -3.83
CA SER A 71 -4.20 -3.03 -3.63
C SER A 71 -3.25 -4.22 -3.73
N LEU A 72 -3.63 -5.36 -3.14
CA LEU A 72 -2.85 -6.60 -3.24
C LEU A 72 -2.70 -7.01 -4.70
N GLU A 73 -3.75 -6.85 -5.49
CA GLU A 73 -3.75 -7.18 -6.90
C GLU A 73 -2.77 -6.27 -7.68
N SER A 74 -2.68 -4.97 -7.36
CA SER A 74 -1.71 -4.08 -8.02
C SER A 74 -0.25 -4.42 -7.65
N MET A 75 -0.01 -4.92 -6.43
CA MET A 75 1.30 -5.44 -6.04
C MET A 75 1.65 -6.68 -6.87
N ILE A 76 0.71 -7.61 -7.06
CA ILE A 76 0.91 -8.80 -7.89
C ILE A 76 1.21 -8.42 -9.34
N ASP A 77 0.46 -7.48 -9.92
CA ASP A 77 0.71 -6.98 -11.27
C ASP A 77 2.14 -6.45 -11.40
N PHE A 78 2.57 -5.59 -10.47
CA PHE A 78 3.94 -5.07 -10.45
C PHE A 78 4.97 -6.21 -10.39
N CYS A 79 4.81 -7.17 -9.48
CA CYS A 79 5.70 -8.33 -9.39
C CYS A 79 5.75 -9.12 -10.71
N CYS A 80 4.60 -9.33 -11.37
CA CYS A 80 4.54 -10.04 -12.65
C CYS A 80 5.31 -9.30 -13.76
N THR A 81 5.30 -7.95 -13.75
CA THR A 81 6.06 -7.16 -14.74
C THR A 81 7.57 -7.25 -14.56
N ARG A 82 8.05 -7.64 -13.38
CA ARG A 82 9.48 -7.73 -13.05
C ARG A 82 10.02 -9.15 -13.03
N LEU A 83 9.24 -10.08 -12.51
CA LEU A 83 9.63 -11.48 -12.27
C LEU A 83 9.05 -12.44 -13.31
N GLY A 84 8.12 -11.97 -14.15
CA GLY A 84 7.37 -12.79 -15.09
C GLY A 84 6.09 -13.37 -14.49
N LYS A 85 5.33 -14.11 -15.31
CA LYS A 85 4.00 -14.63 -14.95
C LYS A 85 4.02 -15.94 -14.15
N SER A 86 5.17 -16.59 -14.07
CA SER A 86 5.34 -17.86 -13.35
C SER A 86 5.68 -17.63 -11.87
N ILE A 87 4.86 -16.82 -11.19
CA ILE A 87 5.02 -16.50 -9.77
C ILE A 87 3.76 -16.87 -9.00
N GLN A 88 3.93 -17.24 -7.73
CA GLN A 88 2.84 -17.54 -6.82
C GLN A 88 2.91 -16.63 -5.60
N ALA A 89 1.85 -15.87 -5.37
CA ALA A 89 1.69 -15.12 -4.13
C ALA A 89 1.31 -16.08 -3.00
N ILE A 90 2.03 -16.01 -1.88
CA ILE A 90 1.75 -16.78 -0.67
C ILE A 90 1.56 -15.83 0.50
N SER A 91 0.62 -16.15 1.38
CA SER A 91 0.39 -15.43 2.64
C SER A 91 0.84 -16.30 3.81
N THR A 92 1.54 -15.70 4.76
CA THR A 92 1.95 -16.38 6.00
C THR A 92 1.01 -16.01 7.13
N GLU A 93 0.15 -16.95 7.53
CA GLU A 93 -0.69 -16.82 8.71
C GLU A 93 -0.02 -17.51 9.90
N VAL A 94 0.38 -16.74 10.92
CA VAL A 94 0.80 -17.31 12.20
C VAL A 94 -0.45 -17.61 13.02
N LYS A 95 -0.93 -18.86 12.95
CA LYS A 95 -2.13 -19.33 13.66
C LYS A 95 -1.99 -19.16 15.19
N LYS A 96 -3.14 -19.02 15.87
CA LYS A 96 -3.21 -18.77 17.31
C LYS A 96 -2.54 -19.88 18.12
#